data_AF-A0AAN7A0Z7-F1
#
_entry.id   AF-A0AAN7A0Z7-F1
#
_cell.length_a   1.000
_cell.length_b   1.000
_cell.length_c   1.000
_cell.angle_alpha   90.00
_cell.angle_beta   90.00
_cell.angle_gamma   90.00
#
_symmetry.space_group_name_H-M   'P 1'
#
loop_
_entity.id
_entity.type
_entity.pdbx_description
1 polymer ?
#
loop_
_entity_poly.entity_id
_entity_poly.type
_entity_poly.pdbx_seq_one_letter_code
_entity_poly.pdbx_strand_id
1 'polypeptide(L)'
;MDSTLDQTTLATISLLEARLLRIEHVLYGPSTPPSQPPSESATTSLAELEHRFTQLLRHFRVYAEILKIYKSHPTLFQPPSTSTSSSSSTTNPTSTSNPTAAEPPTQLSPEAVRATVLSYATAFSSTASALAAATSDTPVPDARQSAALAALVPRMRAVEALQRAQAAEMAELRRRSERAVRAWYEGGVLRYGVELADVEGRLERVERGVRRVGRGREEEAAAAAA
;
A
#
# COMPACT_ATOMS: atom_id res chain seq x y z
N MET A 1 5.11 -38.80 4.78
CA MET A 1 6.54 -38.44 4.91
C MET A 1 6.98 -37.55 3.74
N ASP A 2 6.38 -37.67 2.57
CA ASP A 2 6.74 -36.87 1.39
C ASP A 2 6.32 -35.39 1.51
N SER A 3 5.16 -35.11 2.13
CA SER A 3 4.67 -33.73 2.34
C SER A 3 5.57 -32.86 3.22
N THR A 4 6.30 -33.44 4.17
CA THR A 4 7.27 -32.69 4.99
C THR A 4 8.54 -32.37 4.21
N LEU A 5 8.96 -33.27 3.33
CA LEU A 5 10.08 -33.04 2.41
C LEU A 5 9.72 -31.96 1.40
N ASP A 6 8.53 -32.04 0.80
CA ASP A 6 8.01 -31.01 -0.11
C ASP A 6 7.92 -29.63 0.58
N GLN A 7 7.49 -29.58 1.84
CA GLN A 7 7.46 -28.33 2.59
C GLN A 7 8.86 -27.78 2.87
N THR A 8 9.81 -28.64 3.24
CA THR A 8 11.20 -28.21 3.47
C THR A 8 11.87 -27.74 2.18
N THR A 9 11.62 -28.41 1.06
CA THR A 9 12.18 -28.01 -0.25
C THR A 9 11.61 -26.67 -0.69
N LEU A 10 10.29 -26.46 -0.60
CA LEU A 10 9.66 -25.16 -0.85
C LEU A 10 10.20 -24.05 0.07
N ALA A 11 10.41 -24.35 1.35
CA ALA A 11 11.00 -23.39 2.29
C ALA A 11 12.46 -23.04 1.93
N THR A 12 13.27 -24.03 1.52
CA THR A 12 14.64 -23.78 1.07
C THR A 12 14.69 -22.96 -0.23
N ILE A 13 13.78 -23.21 -1.17
CA ILE A 13 13.67 -22.45 -2.41
C ILE A 13 13.24 -21.01 -2.11
N SER A 14 12.24 -20.81 -1.26
CA SER A 14 11.82 -19.48 -0.81
C SER A 14 12.96 -18.70 -0.14
N LEU A 15 13.80 -19.38 0.65
CA LEU A 15 14.97 -18.77 1.27
C LEU A 15 16.02 -18.35 0.23
N LEU A 16 16.25 -19.17 -0.79
CA LEU A 16 17.16 -18.85 -1.89
C LEU A 16 16.64 -17.67 -2.72
N GLU A 17 15.34 -17.64 -3.01
CA GLU A 17 14.68 -16.54 -3.70
C GLU A 17 14.79 -15.23 -2.91
N ALA A 18 14.46 -15.25 -1.61
CA ALA A 18 14.58 -14.09 -0.72
C ALA A 18 16.03 -13.60 -0.60
N ARG A 19 17.01 -14.48 -0.74
CA ARG A 19 18.43 -14.12 -0.73
C ARG A 19 18.87 -13.50 -2.07
N LEU A 20 18.39 -14.04 -3.19
CA LEU A 20 18.68 -13.50 -4.53
C LEU A 20 18.06 -12.12 -4.72
N LEU A 21 16.82 -11.92 -4.27
CA LEU A 21 16.16 -10.61 -4.25
C LEU A 21 16.89 -9.59 -3.37
N ARG A 22 17.48 -10.02 -2.24
CA ARG A 22 18.33 -9.16 -1.43
C ARG A 22 19.61 -8.76 -2.14
N ILE A 23 20.25 -9.68 -2.86
CA ILE A 23 21.44 -9.38 -3.67
C ILE A 23 21.06 -8.41 -4.80
N GLU A 24 19.92 -8.61 -5.45
CA GLU A 24 19.37 -7.70 -6.46
C GLU A 24 19.09 -6.31 -5.89
N HIS A 25 18.45 -6.23 -4.72
CA HIS A 25 18.18 -4.96 -4.04
C HIS A 25 19.46 -4.19 -3.69
N VAL A 26 20.51 -4.90 -3.25
CA VAL A 26 21.82 -4.31 -2.95
C VAL A 26 22.55 -3.86 -4.22
N LEU A 27 22.32 -4.52 -5.36
CA LEU A 27 23.02 -4.23 -6.61
C LEU A 27 22.33 -3.18 -7.47
N TYR A 28 20.99 -3.14 -7.47
CA TYR A 28 20.18 -2.30 -8.38
C TYR A 28 19.36 -1.21 -7.65
N GLY A 29 19.34 -1.18 -6.32
CA GLY A 29 18.39 -0.35 -5.56
C GLY A 29 16.98 -0.98 -5.57
N PRO A 30 15.91 -0.28 -5.14
CA PRO A 30 14.63 -0.86 -4.78
C PRO A 30 13.91 -1.60 -5.93
N SER A 31 14.27 -2.89 -6.12
CA SER A 31 13.52 -3.83 -6.94
C SER A 31 12.28 -4.28 -6.18
N THR A 32 11.14 -4.25 -6.86
CA THR A 32 9.82 -4.49 -6.28
C THR A 32 9.70 -5.95 -5.85
N PRO A 33 9.46 -6.26 -4.56
CA PRO A 33 9.31 -7.65 -4.13
C PRO A 33 8.08 -8.28 -4.80
N PRO A 34 8.13 -9.55 -5.23
CA PRO A 34 6.94 -10.26 -5.69
C PRO A 34 5.95 -10.38 -4.53
N SER A 35 4.74 -9.85 -4.75
CA SER A 35 3.67 -9.72 -3.74
C SER A 35 3.01 -11.05 -3.35
N GLN A 36 3.47 -12.19 -3.87
CA GLN A 36 2.74 -13.45 -3.74
C GLN A 36 3.68 -14.66 -3.65
N PRO A 37 3.43 -15.63 -2.75
CA PRO A 37 4.16 -16.89 -2.75
C PRO A 37 3.92 -17.66 -4.07
N PRO A 38 4.95 -18.30 -4.66
CA PRO A 38 4.82 -18.99 -5.93
C PRO A 38 3.88 -20.19 -5.83
N SER A 39 2.83 -20.19 -6.65
CA SER A 39 1.83 -21.27 -6.78
C SER A 39 2.22 -22.36 -7.78
N GLU A 40 3.48 -22.36 -8.25
CA GLU A 40 3.99 -23.26 -9.28
C GLU A 40 4.81 -24.40 -8.69
N SER A 41 4.86 -25.54 -9.40
CA SER A 41 5.67 -26.69 -8.99
C SER A 41 7.15 -26.31 -8.84
N ALA A 42 7.80 -26.80 -7.77
CA ALA A 42 9.18 -26.47 -7.40
C ALA A 42 10.20 -26.64 -8.54
N THR A 43 9.98 -27.60 -9.44
CA THR A 43 10.82 -27.85 -10.61
C THR A 43 10.74 -26.72 -11.66
N THR A 44 9.56 -26.14 -11.87
CA THR A 44 9.34 -25.02 -12.79
C THR A 44 9.97 -23.74 -12.24
N SER A 45 9.79 -23.48 -10.95
CA SER A 45 10.42 -22.35 -10.26
C SER A 45 11.95 -22.43 -10.30
N LEU A 46 12.53 -23.62 -10.09
CA LEU A 46 13.97 -23.82 -10.23
C LEU A 46 14.48 -23.58 -11.66
N ALA A 47 13.74 -24.06 -12.67
CA ALA A 47 14.10 -23.85 -14.07
C ALA A 47 14.09 -22.35 -14.44
N GLU A 48 13.14 -21.58 -13.90
CA GLU A 48 13.10 -20.14 -14.11
C GLU A 48 14.23 -19.40 -13.38
N LEU A 49 14.55 -19.79 -12.14
CA LEU A 49 15.69 -19.25 -11.40
C LEU A 49 17.02 -19.55 -12.11
N GLU A 50 17.18 -20.75 -12.63
CA GLU A 50 18.33 -21.14 -13.43
C GLU A 50 18.42 -20.28 -14.69
N HIS A 51 17.31 -20.07 -15.40
CA HIS A 51 17.28 -19.20 -16.57
C HIS A 51 17.72 -17.77 -16.24
N ARG A 52 17.17 -17.18 -15.17
CA ARG A 52 17.52 -15.83 -14.70
C ARG A 52 18.98 -15.73 -14.25
N PHE A 53 19.50 -16.75 -13.56
CA PHE A 53 20.91 -16.80 -13.16
C PHE A 53 21.82 -16.90 -14.39
N THR A 54 21.47 -17.73 -15.36
CA THR A 54 22.23 -17.87 -16.62
C THR A 54 22.22 -16.57 -17.42
N GLN A 55 21.09 -15.85 -17.42
CA GLN A 55 20.98 -14.52 -18.01
C GLN A 55 21.87 -13.50 -17.29
N LEU A 56 21.93 -13.55 -15.96
CA LEU A 56 22.79 -12.68 -15.15
C LEU A 56 24.28 -12.95 -15.40
N LEU A 57 24.67 -14.23 -15.47
CA LEU A 57 26.03 -14.64 -15.82
C LEU A 57 26.44 -14.19 -17.23
N ARG A 58 25.49 -14.21 -18.18
CA ARG A 58 25.73 -13.72 -19.54
C ARG A 58 25.88 -12.21 -19.59
N HIS A 59 25.08 -11.48 -18.81
CA HIS A 59 25.07 -10.02 -18.85
C HIS A 59 26.28 -9.39 -18.13
N PHE A 60 26.76 -10.03 -17.06
CA PHE A 60 27.86 -9.51 -16.26
C PHE A 60 29.03 -10.50 -16.15
N ARG A 61 30.10 -10.20 -16.90
CA ARG A 61 31.34 -11.02 -16.92
C ARG A 61 31.97 -11.20 -15.53
N VAL A 62 31.76 -10.23 -14.64
CA VAL A 62 32.26 -10.24 -13.26
C VAL A 62 31.77 -11.48 -12.49
N TYR A 63 30.51 -11.91 -12.66
CA TYR A 63 30.02 -13.10 -11.98
C TYR A 63 30.59 -14.40 -12.56
N ALA A 64 30.88 -14.44 -13.86
CA ALA A 64 31.59 -15.56 -14.47
C ALA A 64 33.02 -15.69 -13.92
N GLU A 65 33.70 -14.56 -13.68
CA GLU A 65 35.00 -14.52 -13.03
C GLU A 65 34.93 -14.93 -11.56
N ILE A 66 33.94 -14.44 -10.80
CA ILE A 66 33.73 -14.85 -9.40
C ILE A 66 33.43 -16.35 -9.31
N LEU A 67 32.62 -16.92 -10.22
CA LEU A 67 32.40 -18.36 -10.28
C LEU A 67 33.69 -19.12 -10.61
N LYS A 68 34.55 -18.57 -11.46
CA LYS A 68 35.85 -19.15 -11.78
C LYS A 68 36.77 -19.13 -10.54
N ILE A 69 36.78 -18.04 -9.79
CA ILE A 69 37.54 -17.87 -8.54
C ILE A 69 36.97 -18.77 -7.43
N TYR A 70 35.65 -18.91 -7.33
CA TYR A 70 34.99 -19.82 -6.40
C TYR A 70 35.37 -21.28 -6.69
N LYS A 71 35.41 -21.67 -7.97
CA LYS A 71 35.86 -23.00 -8.38
C LYS A 71 37.35 -23.24 -8.15
N SER A 72 38.19 -22.22 -8.32
CA SER A 72 39.65 -22.36 -8.13
C SER A 72 40.06 -22.29 -6.65
N HIS A 73 39.34 -21.53 -5.84
CA HIS A 73 39.64 -21.28 -4.44
C HIS A 73 38.38 -21.33 -3.58
N PRO A 74 37.79 -22.53 -3.38
CA PRO A 74 36.59 -22.69 -2.55
C PRO A 74 36.82 -22.26 -1.09
N THR A 75 38.08 -22.28 -0.64
CA THR A 75 38.50 -21.88 0.71
C THR A 75 38.40 -20.38 0.98
N LEU A 76 38.35 -19.52 -0.05
CA LEU A 76 38.20 -18.07 0.12
C LEU A 76 36.79 -17.65 0.55
N PHE A 77 35.79 -18.48 0.21
CA PHE A 77 34.38 -18.19 0.47
C PHE A 77 33.80 -19.09 1.56
N GLN A 78 34.61 -19.99 2.13
CA GLN A 78 34.25 -20.75 3.31
C GLN A 78 34.65 -19.92 4.53
N PRO A 79 33.73 -19.66 5.49
CA PRO A 79 34.13 -19.06 6.75
C PRO A 79 35.23 -19.93 7.35
N PRO A 80 36.28 -19.36 7.98
CA PRO A 80 37.31 -20.16 8.60
C PRO A 80 36.62 -21.08 9.61
N SER A 81 36.52 -22.34 9.25
CA SER A 81 36.11 -23.41 10.15
C SER A 81 37.08 -23.33 11.30
N THR A 82 36.58 -22.92 12.47
CA THR A 82 37.11 -23.17 13.81
C THR A 82 38.28 -24.15 13.81
N SER A 83 39.48 -23.68 13.50
CA SER A 83 40.70 -24.47 13.63
C SER A 83 41.18 -24.36 15.07
N THR A 84 40.32 -24.81 15.97
CA THR A 84 40.64 -25.07 17.38
C THR A 84 40.14 -26.47 17.69
N SER A 85 40.76 -27.48 17.10
CA SER A 85 40.84 -28.82 17.67
C SER A 85 41.72 -29.70 16.79
N SER A 86 42.61 -30.45 17.44
CA SER A 86 43.43 -31.55 16.91
C SER A 86 44.75 -31.25 16.20
N SER A 87 45.66 -30.52 16.87
CA SER A 87 47.08 -30.91 16.81
C SER A 87 47.87 -30.40 18.02
N SER A 88 48.51 -31.34 18.72
CA SER A 88 49.62 -31.20 19.69
C SER A 88 49.28 -30.48 21.00
N SER A 89 49.04 -31.22 22.10
CA SER A 89 50.05 -31.58 23.14
C SER A 89 50.25 -30.42 24.15
N THR A 90 50.18 -30.50 25.47
CA THR A 90 50.11 -31.56 26.47
C THR A 90 49.89 -30.83 27.82
N THR A 91 49.06 -31.40 28.71
CA THR A 91 48.93 -31.17 30.17
C THR A 91 48.64 -29.78 30.73
N ASN A 92 47.41 -29.57 31.22
CA ASN A 92 47.12 -29.38 32.65
C ASN A 92 45.60 -29.30 32.90
N PRO A 93 45.03 -30.10 33.82
CA PRO A 93 43.66 -29.93 34.29
C PRO A 93 43.61 -28.96 35.47
N THR A 94 42.41 -28.47 35.79
CA THR A 94 41.98 -27.75 37.01
C THR A 94 41.88 -26.23 36.90
N SER A 95 40.70 -25.73 36.52
CA SER A 95 39.89 -24.88 37.41
C SER A 95 38.53 -24.56 36.78
N THR A 96 37.51 -24.74 37.60
CA THR A 96 36.08 -24.52 37.37
C THR A 96 35.74 -23.03 37.45
N SER A 97 35.14 -22.45 36.41
CA SER A 97 34.12 -21.39 36.55
C SER A 97 33.39 -21.09 35.21
N ASN A 98 32.07 -21.31 35.25
CA ASN A 98 30.92 -20.71 34.56
C ASN A 98 31.05 -19.89 33.23
N PRO A 99 30.02 -19.91 32.36
CA PRO A 99 30.06 -19.54 30.95
C PRO A 99 30.13 -18.02 30.78
N THR A 100 31.30 -17.51 30.43
CA THR A 100 31.44 -16.11 30.05
C THR A 100 31.26 -16.01 28.54
N ALA A 101 30.26 -15.22 28.15
CA ALA A 101 30.04 -14.59 26.85
C ALA A 101 30.90 -15.10 25.68
N ALA A 102 30.22 -15.65 24.67
CA ALA A 102 30.81 -15.93 23.36
C ALA A 102 31.61 -14.72 22.87
N GLU A 103 32.93 -14.80 23.02
CA GLU A 103 33.86 -13.83 22.45
C GLU A 103 33.71 -13.98 20.93
N PRO A 104 33.24 -12.95 20.21
CA PRO A 104 33.13 -13.02 18.77
C PRO A 104 34.54 -13.28 18.22
N PRO A 105 34.73 -14.15 17.22
CA PRO A 105 36.06 -14.44 16.70
C PRO A 105 36.64 -13.17 16.08
N THR A 106 37.42 -12.42 16.85
CA THR A 106 38.17 -11.25 16.41
C THR A 106 39.34 -11.76 15.59
N GLN A 107 39.15 -11.81 14.27
CA GLN A 107 40.20 -12.11 13.28
C GLN A 107 41.33 -11.05 13.25
N LEU A 108 41.34 -10.11 14.20
CA LEU A 108 42.23 -8.95 14.26
C LEU A 108 43.02 -9.00 15.57
N SER A 109 44.32 -8.74 15.49
CA SER A 109 45.16 -8.60 16.68
C SER A 109 44.59 -7.52 17.62
N PRO A 110 44.78 -7.64 18.94
CA PRO A 110 44.22 -6.68 19.91
C PRO A 110 44.69 -5.24 19.65
N GLU A 111 45.85 -5.07 19.01
CA GLU A 111 46.36 -3.77 18.56
C GLU A 111 45.56 -3.19 17.37
N ALA A 112 45.20 -4.02 16.38
CA ALA A 112 44.37 -3.61 15.25
C ALA A 112 42.95 -3.24 15.70
N VAL A 113 42.39 -3.93 16.69
CA VAL A 113 41.08 -3.58 17.30
C VAL A 113 41.16 -2.23 18.01
N ARG A 114 42.26 -1.93 18.72
CA ARG A 114 42.45 -0.62 19.35
C ARG A 114 42.59 0.49 18.29
N ALA A 115 43.34 0.24 17.22
CA ALA A 115 43.49 1.20 16.14
C ALA A 115 42.16 1.51 15.44
N THR A 116 41.30 0.51 15.19
CA THR A 116 39.98 0.73 14.61
C THR A 116 39.07 1.50 15.56
N VAL A 117 39.01 1.11 16.84
CA VAL A 117 38.22 1.85 17.85
C VAL A 117 38.67 3.30 17.97
N LEU A 118 39.99 3.55 17.95
CA LEU A 118 40.53 4.92 17.96
C LEU A 118 40.21 5.68 16.68
N SER A 119 40.25 5.03 15.51
CA SER A 119 39.87 5.66 14.24
C SER A 119 38.38 6.05 14.18
N TYR A 120 37.50 5.27 14.82
CA TYR A 120 36.06 5.53 14.90
C TYR A 120 35.62 6.25 16.18
N ALA A 121 36.55 6.63 17.07
CA ALA A 121 36.24 7.24 18.36
C ALA A 121 35.34 8.48 18.24
N THR A 122 35.61 9.32 17.25
CA THR A 122 34.81 10.53 16.97
C THR A 122 33.43 10.20 16.40
N ALA A 123 33.30 9.12 15.61
CA ALA A 123 32.04 8.65 15.07
C ALA A 123 31.12 8.09 16.17
N PHE A 124 31.65 7.44 17.20
CA PHE A 124 30.84 6.99 18.34
C PHE A 124 30.24 8.15 19.12
N SER A 125 31.03 9.21 19.39
CA SER A 125 30.52 10.41 20.05
C SER A 125 29.48 11.13 19.19
N SER A 126 29.76 11.29 17.89
CA SER A 126 28.83 11.93 16.95
C SER A 126 27.52 11.17 16.78
N THR A 127 27.57 9.85 16.64
CA THR A 127 26.36 9.01 16.55
C THR A 127 25.59 8.97 17.85
N ALA A 128 26.26 8.93 19.01
CA ALA A 128 25.62 9.03 20.31
C ALA A 128 24.89 10.37 20.48
N SER A 129 25.52 11.49 20.10
CA SER A 129 24.86 12.81 20.12
C SER A 129 23.70 12.89 19.13
N ALA A 130 23.83 12.30 17.93
CA ALA A 130 22.74 12.27 16.95
C ALA A 130 21.55 11.41 17.42
N LEU A 131 21.81 10.25 18.03
CA LEU A 131 20.79 9.41 18.65
C LEU A 131 20.14 10.08 19.86
N ALA A 132 20.94 10.74 20.71
CA ALA A 132 20.43 11.48 21.86
C ALA A 132 19.53 12.64 21.41
N ALA A 133 19.96 13.42 20.42
CA ALA A 133 19.17 14.51 19.83
C ALA A 133 17.89 13.98 19.14
N ALA A 134 17.98 12.90 18.36
CA ALA A 134 16.82 12.30 17.72
C ALA A 134 15.81 11.74 18.73
N THR A 135 16.29 11.12 19.81
CA THR A 135 15.44 10.55 20.87
C THR A 135 14.86 11.63 21.79
N SER A 136 15.56 12.76 21.99
CA SER A 136 15.07 13.89 22.78
C SER A 136 14.07 14.75 22.01
N ASP A 137 14.31 14.99 20.72
CA ASP A 137 13.49 15.90 19.91
C ASP A 137 12.24 15.20 19.36
N THR A 138 12.29 13.88 19.18
CA THR A 138 11.12 13.07 18.82
C THR A 138 10.88 12.00 19.88
N PRO A 139 10.14 12.32 20.97
CA PRO A 139 9.72 11.29 21.90
C PRO A 139 8.89 10.27 21.12
N VAL A 140 9.38 9.02 21.07
CA VAL A 140 8.61 7.91 20.50
C VAL A 140 7.25 7.91 21.22
N PRO A 141 6.13 8.08 20.50
CA PRO A 141 4.82 8.18 21.13
C PRO A 141 4.57 6.93 21.97
N ASP A 142 3.92 7.09 23.13
CA ASP A 142 3.61 5.98 24.03
C ASP A 142 2.95 4.85 23.23
N ALA A 143 3.56 3.66 23.29
CA ALA A 143 3.12 2.48 22.56
C ALA A 143 1.65 2.16 22.87
N ARG A 144 1.17 2.49 24.09
CA ARG A 144 -0.23 2.32 24.49
C ARG A 144 -1.18 3.22 23.71
N GLN A 145 -0.80 4.47 23.45
CA GLN A 145 -1.61 5.42 22.67
C GLN A 145 -1.66 5.00 21.20
N SER A 146 -0.52 4.58 20.64
CA SER A 146 -0.45 4.07 19.27
C SER A 146 -1.28 2.80 19.08
N ALA A 147 -1.24 1.88 20.06
CA ALA A 147 -2.09 0.68 20.06
C ALA A 147 -3.59 1.03 20.19
N ALA A 148 -3.94 2.03 21.01
CA ALA A 148 -5.32 2.48 21.13
C ALA A 148 -5.86 3.10 19.82
N LEU A 149 -5.02 3.85 19.09
CA LEU A 149 -5.37 4.37 17.77
C LEU A 149 -5.54 3.25 16.73
N ALA A 150 -4.65 2.27 16.73
CA ALA A 150 -4.77 1.09 15.87
C ALA A 150 -6.05 0.29 16.16
N ALA A 151 -6.45 0.18 17.43
CA ALA A 151 -7.69 -0.47 17.85
C ALA A 151 -8.95 0.28 17.36
N LEU A 152 -8.87 1.59 17.06
CA LEU A 152 -10.00 2.37 16.56
C LEU A 152 -10.25 2.18 15.04
N VAL A 153 -9.23 1.77 14.28
CA VAL A 153 -9.30 1.55 12.83
C VAL A 153 -10.49 0.68 12.39
N PRO A 154 -10.77 -0.49 12.99
CA PRO A 154 -11.94 -1.29 12.60
C PRO A 154 -13.27 -0.56 12.82
N ARG A 155 -13.38 0.26 13.88
CA ARG A 155 -14.60 1.05 14.14
C ARG A 155 -14.79 2.13 13.07
N MET A 156 -13.71 2.82 12.67
CA MET A 156 -13.76 3.79 11.57
C MET A 156 -14.18 3.14 10.25
N ARG A 157 -13.62 1.98 9.92
CA ARG A 157 -14.01 1.22 8.70
C ARG A 157 -15.48 0.81 8.72
N ALA A 158 -15.99 0.39 9.88
CA ALA A 158 -17.41 0.03 10.03
C ALA A 158 -18.33 1.25 9.83
N VAL A 159 -17.99 2.40 10.40
CA VAL A 159 -18.75 3.65 10.22
C VAL A 159 -18.68 4.12 8.77
N GLU A 160 -17.53 4.02 8.13
CA GLU A 160 -17.35 4.40 6.72
C GLU A 160 -18.18 3.51 5.78
N ALA A 161 -18.25 2.20 6.06
CA ALA A 161 -19.13 1.29 5.33
C ALA A 161 -20.61 1.66 5.48
N LEU A 162 -21.04 2.02 6.69
CA LEU A 162 -22.40 2.50 6.94
C LEU A 162 -22.68 3.82 6.20
N GLN A 163 -21.72 4.76 6.22
CA GLN A 163 -21.87 6.04 5.52
C GLN A 163 -22.02 5.83 4.01
N ARG A 164 -21.27 4.89 3.42
CA ARG A 164 -21.43 4.53 2.00
C ARG A 164 -22.80 3.93 1.71
N ALA A 165 -23.31 3.06 2.58
CA ALA A 165 -24.65 2.49 2.43
C ALA A 165 -25.75 3.57 2.51
N GLN A 166 -25.67 4.45 3.50
CA GLN A 166 -26.60 5.58 3.65
C GLN A 166 -26.55 6.54 2.48
N ALA A 167 -25.36 6.83 1.94
CA ALA A 167 -25.22 7.67 0.75
C ALA A 167 -25.92 7.06 -0.48
N ALA A 168 -25.82 5.74 -0.66
CA ALA A 168 -26.51 5.02 -1.72
C ALA A 168 -28.04 5.07 -1.56
N GLU A 169 -28.54 4.83 -0.34
CA GLU A 169 -29.97 4.93 -0.04
C GLU A 169 -30.51 6.34 -0.26
N MET A 170 -29.80 7.37 0.20
CA MET A 170 -30.20 8.76 -0.03
C MET A 170 -30.19 9.12 -1.52
N ALA A 171 -29.21 8.64 -2.29
CA ALA A 171 -29.18 8.85 -3.74
C ALA A 171 -30.39 8.20 -4.43
N GLU A 172 -30.75 6.98 -4.01
CA GLU A 172 -31.94 6.31 -4.51
C GLU A 172 -33.23 7.05 -4.15
N LEU A 173 -33.39 7.45 -2.88
CA LEU A 173 -34.55 8.20 -2.42
C LEU A 173 -34.68 9.54 -3.16
N ARG A 174 -33.57 10.25 -3.40
CA ARG A 174 -33.55 11.47 -4.22
C ARG A 174 -33.99 11.19 -5.66
N ARG A 175 -33.53 10.11 -6.26
CA ARG A 175 -33.95 9.73 -7.63
C ARG A 175 -35.43 9.35 -7.68
N ARG A 176 -35.98 8.74 -6.63
CA ARG A 176 -37.42 8.40 -6.53
C ARG A 176 -38.26 9.65 -6.30
N SER A 177 -37.82 10.56 -5.43
CA SER A 177 -38.52 11.82 -5.17
C SER A 177 -38.51 12.74 -6.37
N GLU A 178 -37.39 12.83 -7.09
CA GLU A 178 -37.29 13.58 -8.35
C GLU A 178 -38.31 13.06 -9.37
N ARG A 179 -38.41 11.75 -9.56
CA ARG A 179 -39.38 11.14 -10.47
C ARG A 179 -40.82 11.44 -10.07
N ALA A 180 -41.14 11.37 -8.78
CA ALA A 180 -42.49 11.67 -8.29
C ALA A 180 -42.84 13.16 -8.49
N VAL A 181 -41.94 14.07 -8.15
CA VAL A 181 -42.12 15.52 -8.33
C VAL A 181 -42.25 15.87 -9.81
N ARG A 182 -41.40 15.28 -10.66
CA ARG A 182 -41.44 15.48 -12.11
C ARG A 182 -42.76 15.01 -12.70
N ALA A 183 -43.21 13.81 -12.35
CA ALA A 183 -44.48 13.28 -12.83
C ALA A 183 -45.68 14.13 -12.37
N TRP A 184 -45.67 14.62 -11.13
CA TRP A 184 -46.70 15.54 -10.63
C TRP A 184 -46.67 16.89 -11.37
N TYR A 185 -45.49 17.44 -11.62
CA TYR A 185 -45.33 18.73 -12.29
C TYR A 185 -45.74 18.64 -13.78
N GLU A 186 -45.23 17.64 -14.49
CA GLU A 186 -45.55 17.41 -15.91
C GLU A 186 -47.03 17.03 -16.09
N GLY A 187 -47.54 16.10 -15.29
CA GLY A 187 -48.90 15.57 -15.43
C GLY A 187 -49.99 16.47 -14.85
N GLY A 188 -49.70 17.18 -13.75
CA GLY A 188 -50.65 18.03 -13.06
C GLY A 188 -50.51 19.50 -13.46
N VAL A 189 -49.41 20.12 -13.06
CA VAL A 189 -49.23 21.58 -13.15
C VAL A 189 -49.14 22.06 -14.60
N LEU A 190 -48.27 21.44 -15.41
CA LEU A 190 -48.11 21.86 -16.81
C LEU A 190 -49.36 21.60 -17.63
N ARG A 191 -49.98 20.42 -17.48
CA ARG A 191 -51.22 20.09 -18.19
C ARG A 191 -52.37 21.03 -17.80
N TYR A 192 -52.56 21.27 -16.50
CA TYR A 192 -53.57 22.20 -16.02
C TYR A 192 -53.30 23.63 -16.49
N GLY A 193 -52.04 24.05 -16.54
CA GLY A 193 -51.65 25.36 -17.09
C GLY A 193 -52.04 25.52 -18.56
N VAL A 194 -51.87 24.48 -19.38
CA VAL A 194 -52.32 24.49 -20.79
C VAL A 194 -53.85 24.56 -20.87
N GLU A 195 -54.55 23.73 -20.09
CA GLU A 195 -56.03 23.73 -20.06
C GLU A 195 -56.58 25.10 -19.61
N LEU A 196 -55.97 25.72 -18.59
CA LEU A 196 -56.36 27.04 -18.11
C LEU A 196 -56.10 28.14 -19.14
N ALA A 197 -54.94 28.11 -19.81
CA ALA A 197 -54.61 29.06 -20.86
C ALA A 197 -55.57 28.96 -22.06
N ASP A 198 -56.01 27.75 -22.41
CA ASP A 198 -57.01 27.55 -23.47
C ASP A 198 -58.38 28.13 -23.08
N VAL A 199 -58.80 27.95 -21.83
CA VAL A 199 -60.04 28.51 -21.29
C VAL A 199 -59.96 30.04 -21.23
N GLU A 200 -58.85 30.60 -20.75
CA GLU A 200 -58.60 32.03 -20.74
C GLU A 200 -58.63 32.62 -22.15
N GLY A 201 -57.98 31.97 -23.12
CA GLY A 201 -58.01 32.40 -24.52
C GLY A 201 -59.40 32.35 -25.14
N ARG A 202 -60.27 31.40 -24.74
CA ARG A 202 -61.68 31.38 -25.13
C ARG A 202 -62.45 32.52 -24.49
N LEU A 203 -62.27 32.75 -23.20
CA LEU A 203 -62.92 33.84 -22.46
C LEU A 203 -62.54 35.20 -23.05
N GLU A 204 -61.27 35.41 -23.38
CA GLU A 204 -60.79 36.63 -24.01
C GLU A 204 -61.41 36.83 -25.41
N ARG A 205 -61.65 35.76 -26.18
CA ARG A 205 -62.37 35.88 -27.46
C ARG A 205 -63.83 36.30 -27.27
N VAL A 206 -64.50 35.73 -26.29
CA VAL A 206 -65.89 36.09 -25.94
C VAL A 206 -65.94 37.53 -25.45
N GLU A 207 -65.05 37.93 -24.55
CA GLU A 207 -64.96 39.28 -23.99
C GLU A 207 -64.72 40.33 -25.09
N ARG A 208 -63.80 40.08 -26.04
CA ARG A 208 -63.63 40.95 -27.21
C ARG A 208 -64.91 41.06 -28.04
N GLY A 209 -65.67 39.97 -28.18
CA GLY A 209 -66.98 39.96 -28.84
C GLY A 209 -68.00 40.84 -28.12
N VAL A 210 -68.13 40.68 -26.81
CA VAL A 210 -69.02 41.49 -25.96
C VAL A 210 -68.64 42.96 -26.03
N ARG A 211 -67.35 43.30 -25.95
CA ARG A 211 -66.86 44.68 -26.10
C ARG A 211 -67.21 45.30 -27.46
N ARG A 212 -67.17 44.53 -28.54
CA ARG A 212 -67.58 45.01 -29.88
C ARG A 212 -69.07 45.29 -29.95
N VAL A 213 -69.90 44.39 -29.43
CA VAL A 213 -71.36 44.58 -29.40
C VAL A 213 -71.75 45.73 -28.47
N GLY A 214 -71.07 45.87 -27.32
CA GLY A 214 -71.25 46.98 -26.40
C GLY A 214 -71.00 48.32 -27.08
N ARG A 215 -69.87 48.48 -27.76
CA ARG A 215 -69.57 49.70 -28.52
C ARG A 215 -70.58 49.98 -29.63
N GLY A 216 -71.01 48.96 -30.38
CA GLY A 216 -72.04 49.13 -31.40
C GLY A 216 -73.37 49.63 -30.83
N ARG A 217 -73.78 49.11 -29.66
CA ARG A 217 -74.99 49.57 -28.97
C ARG A 217 -74.85 50.99 -28.41
N GLU A 218 -73.67 51.36 -27.91
CA GLU A 218 -73.40 52.72 -27.45
C GLU A 218 -73.41 53.73 -28.61
N GLU A 219 -72.85 53.36 -29.77
CA GLU A 219 -72.89 54.16 -31.00
C GLU A 219 -74.32 54.28 -31.56
N GLU A 220 -75.09 53.19 -31.57
CA GLU A 220 -76.52 53.20 -31.95
C GLU A 220 -77.36 54.05 -31.00
N ALA A 221 -77.12 53.96 -29.69
CA ALA A 221 -77.80 54.79 -28.69
C ALA A 221 -77.41 56.28 -28.80
N ALA A 222 -76.15 56.58 -29.11
CA ALA A 222 -75.69 57.94 -29.36
C ALA A 222 -76.26 58.51 -30.67
N ALA A 223 -76.37 57.71 -31.72
CA ALA A 223 -77.00 58.11 -32.98
C ALA A 223 -78.53 58.31 -32.86
N ALA A 224 -79.20 57.57 -31.97
CA ALA A 224 -80.62 57.77 -31.68
C ALA A 224 -80.90 58.96 -30.75
N ALA A 225 -79.88 59.52 -30.09
CA ALA A 225 -79.98 60.65 -29.18
C ALA A 225 -79.52 61.99 -29.80
N ALA A 226 -79.05 61.99 -31.04
CA ALA A 226 -78.67 63.17 -31.84
C ALA A 226 -79.75 63.51 -32.87
#